data_AF-A0A089NX63-F1
#
_entry.id   AF-A0A089NX63-F1
#
_cell.length_a   1.000
_cell.length_b   1.000
_cell.length_c   1.000
_cell.angle_alpha   90.00
_cell.angle_beta   90.00
_cell.angle_gamma   90.00
#
_symmetry.space_group_name_H-M   'P 1'
#
loop_
_entity.id
_entity.type
_entity.pdbx_description
1 polymer ?
#
loop_
_entity_poly.entity_id
_entity_poly.type
_entity_poly.pdbx_seq_one_letter_code
_entity_poly.pdbx_strand_id
1 'polypeptide(L)'
;MTKWEAKGLLVLTADGLVDVEATEWNLDQRPETYRGGKAHRPIHKAPEEEPDPRERVESKGRREPPAEPAPGRQQIPMRPGDPDRSDDYDADAHDLPTAQAIRRKENFLGLYRRQEVLKNDKRLVDRAMAEALFFDKAREFRDALMAWPARVAIEMADEIRVDPGTGKVDFRSLTMVLSAYVHKLLSEMGEPEQPEWKAGQ
;
A
#
# COMPACT_ATOMS: atom_id res chain seq x y z
N MET A 1 18.29 21.52 -28.89
CA MET A 1 16.83 21.63 -28.84
C MET A 1 16.22 20.54 -29.70
N THR A 2 15.43 19.64 -29.11
CA THR A 2 14.82 18.54 -29.87
C THR A 2 13.61 19.05 -30.65
N LYS A 3 13.24 18.36 -31.75
CA LYS A 3 12.06 18.72 -32.58
C LYS A 3 10.73 18.68 -31.79
N TRP A 4 10.73 18.04 -30.63
CA TRP A 4 9.56 17.83 -29.77
C TRP A 4 9.42 18.97 -28.74
N GLU A 5 10.54 19.37 -28.15
CA GLU A 5 10.67 20.58 -27.32
C GLU A 5 10.29 21.84 -28.12
N ALA A 6 10.79 21.99 -29.35
CA ALA A 6 10.46 23.12 -30.23
C ALA A 6 8.98 23.18 -30.66
N LYS A 7 8.25 22.06 -30.52
CA LYS A 7 6.81 21.97 -30.81
C LYS A 7 5.92 22.11 -29.57
N GLY A 8 6.51 22.37 -28.40
CA GLY A 8 5.79 22.47 -27.12
C GLY A 8 5.21 21.15 -26.61
N LEU A 9 5.60 20.02 -27.20
CA LEU A 9 5.07 18.69 -26.87
C LEU A 9 5.85 18.00 -25.76
N LEU A 10 7.04 18.51 -25.43
CA LEU A 10 7.88 18.00 -24.34
C LEU A 10 8.29 19.19 -23.47
N VAL A 11 7.93 19.12 -22.20
CA VAL A 11 8.18 20.14 -21.19
C VAL A 11 9.29 19.65 -20.28
N LEU A 12 10.30 20.49 -20.09
CA LEU A 12 11.41 20.22 -19.18
C LEU A 12 11.22 21.05 -17.91
N THR A 13 11.46 20.45 -16.76
CA THR A 13 11.56 21.14 -15.47
C THR A 13 12.82 22.02 -15.42
N ALA A 14 12.88 22.95 -14.46
CA ALA A 14 14.00 23.89 -14.30
C ALA A 14 15.37 23.18 -14.12
N ASP A 15 15.35 21.94 -13.66
CA ASP A 15 16.53 21.08 -13.47
C ASP A 15 16.94 20.31 -14.75
N GLY A 16 16.28 20.57 -15.88
CA GLY A 16 16.58 19.97 -17.18
C GLY A 16 16.05 18.54 -17.37
N LEU A 17 15.20 18.06 -16.46
CA LEU A 17 14.54 16.75 -16.52
C LEU A 17 13.16 16.85 -17.19
N VAL A 18 12.68 15.76 -17.79
CA VAL A 18 11.37 15.75 -18.45
C VAL A 18 10.26 15.78 -17.41
N ASP A 19 9.40 16.79 -17.48
CA ASP A 19 8.14 16.83 -16.75
C ASP A 19 7.18 15.84 -17.43
N VAL A 20 7.07 14.65 -16.85
CA VAL A 20 6.36 13.52 -17.46
C VAL A 20 4.86 13.84 -17.59
N GLU A 21 4.27 14.45 -16.59
CA GLU A 21 2.83 14.73 -16.55
C GLU A 21 2.45 15.84 -17.54
N ALA A 22 3.21 16.94 -17.57
CA ALA A 22 2.98 18.01 -18.55
C ALA A 22 3.29 17.58 -19.99
N THR A 23 4.29 16.72 -20.16
CA THR A 23 4.67 16.17 -21.47
C THR A 23 3.61 15.20 -21.98
N GLU A 24 3.10 14.28 -21.15
CA GLU A 24 2.03 13.35 -21.51
C GLU A 24 0.73 14.09 -21.83
N TRP A 25 0.38 15.11 -21.06
CA TRP A 25 -0.78 15.96 -21.37
C TRP A 25 -0.67 16.65 -22.73
N ASN A 26 0.48 17.26 -23.04
CA ASN A 26 0.69 17.92 -24.33
C ASN A 26 0.78 16.92 -25.50
N LEU A 27 1.22 15.70 -25.24
CA LEU A 27 1.20 14.60 -26.20
C LEU A 27 -0.23 14.15 -26.53
N ASP A 28 -1.14 14.19 -25.55
CA ASP A 28 -2.55 13.84 -25.72
C ASP A 28 -3.37 14.91 -26.46
N GLN A 29 -2.93 16.18 -26.42
CA GLN A 29 -3.58 17.30 -27.13
C GLN A 29 -3.24 17.41 -28.63
N ARG A 30 -2.67 16.36 -29.25
CA ARG A 30 -2.32 16.38 -30.68
C ARG A 30 -3.55 16.47 -31.59
N PRO A 31 -3.45 17.17 -32.73
CA PRO A 31 -4.53 17.20 -33.71
C PRO A 31 -4.84 15.79 -34.24
N GLU A 32 -6.13 15.49 -34.41
CA GLU A 32 -6.70 14.15 -34.68
C GLU A 32 -6.23 13.51 -36.00
N THR A 33 -5.44 14.23 -36.81
CA THR A 33 -4.88 13.72 -38.07
C THR A 33 -3.37 13.97 -38.12
N TYR A 34 -2.60 12.88 -38.08
CA TYR A 34 -1.18 12.90 -38.42
C TYR A 34 -0.85 11.73 -39.36
N ARG A 35 0.09 12.01 -40.27
CA ARG A 35 0.60 11.20 -41.39
C ARG A 35 0.61 9.68 -41.10
N GLY A 36 -0.50 8.99 -41.36
CA GLY A 36 -0.59 7.52 -41.23
C GLY A 36 -1.95 6.93 -40.82
N GLY A 37 -2.90 7.70 -40.28
CA GLY A 37 -4.24 7.20 -39.95
C GLY A 37 -4.87 7.82 -38.70
N LYS A 38 -6.10 7.43 -38.36
CA LYS A 38 -6.84 7.90 -37.17
C LYS A 38 -6.31 7.18 -35.91
N ALA A 39 -5.85 7.94 -34.93
CA ALA A 39 -5.54 7.42 -33.59
C ALA A 39 -6.79 7.47 -32.70
N HIS A 40 -7.01 6.44 -31.89
CA HIS A 40 -8.09 6.41 -30.89
C HIS A 40 -7.68 7.21 -29.65
N ARG A 41 -8.52 8.19 -29.28
CA ARG A 41 -8.36 9.03 -28.08
C ARG A 41 -8.83 8.30 -26.81
N PRO A 42 -8.08 8.30 -25.70
CA PRO A 42 -8.63 8.29 -24.37
C PRO A 42 -8.99 9.74 -23.97
N ILE A 43 -10.22 9.98 -23.50
CA ILE A 43 -10.63 11.29 -23.00
C ILE A 43 -10.25 11.35 -21.51
N HIS A 44 -9.11 11.94 -21.17
CA HIS A 44 -8.86 12.41 -19.81
C HIS A 44 -9.61 13.73 -19.61
N LYS A 45 -10.54 13.77 -18.65
CA LYS A 45 -11.05 15.04 -18.12
C LYS A 45 -9.90 15.73 -17.39
N ALA A 46 -9.69 17.02 -17.65
CA ALA A 46 -8.68 17.83 -17.00
C ALA A 46 -8.77 17.66 -15.47
N PRO A 47 -7.63 17.50 -14.76
CA PRO A 47 -7.64 17.61 -13.31
C PRO A 47 -7.98 19.05 -12.94
N GLU A 48 -9.06 19.22 -12.16
CA GLU A 48 -9.30 20.49 -11.47
C GLU A 48 -8.20 20.65 -10.42
N GLU A 49 -7.35 21.67 -10.57
CA GLU A 49 -6.43 22.08 -9.51
C GLU A 49 -7.26 22.56 -8.31
N GLU A 50 -7.24 21.76 -7.24
CA GLU A 50 -7.75 22.17 -5.94
C GLU A 50 -6.79 23.25 -5.38
N PRO A 51 -7.25 24.48 -5.11
CA PRO A 51 -6.35 25.52 -4.62
C PRO A 51 -5.95 25.25 -3.16
N ASP A 52 -4.66 25.40 -2.87
CA ASP A 52 -4.05 25.27 -1.54
C ASP A 52 -4.76 26.23 -0.53
N PRO A 53 -5.23 25.75 0.65
CA PRO A 53 -6.01 26.54 1.60
C PRO A 53 -5.32 27.77 2.21
N ARG A 54 -4.05 28.06 1.89
CA ARG A 54 -3.22 29.04 2.61
C ARG A 54 -2.93 30.33 1.86
N GLU A 55 -3.22 30.44 0.56
CA GLU A 55 -3.09 31.71 -0.18
C GLU A 55 -4.45 32.31 -0.49
N ARG A 56 -4.95 33.14 0.44
CA ARG A 56 -6.02 34.09 0.14
C ARG A 56 -5.53 35.49 0.50
N VAL A 57 -5.03 36.22 -0.50
CA VAL A 57 -4.85 37.67 -0.42
C VAL A 57 -5.43 38.36 -1.66
N GLU A 58 -6.52 39.09 -1.38
CA GLU A 58 -6.97 40.37 -1.94
C GLU A 58 -7.40 40.54 -3.42
N SER A 59 -8.73 40.55 -3.57
CA SER A 59 -9.57 41.61 -4.15
C SER A 59 -9.28 42.16 -5.57
N LYS A 60 -10.30 42.03 -6.44
CA LYS A 60 -11.02 43.20 -7.00
C LYS A 60 -12.26 42.77 -7.78
N GLY A 61 -13.39 43.37 -7.44
CA GLY A 61 -14.49 43.59 -8.39
C GLY A 61 -15.68 42.62 -8.32
N ARG A 62 -16.41 42.58 -7.20
CA ARG A 62 -17.85 42.33 -7.27
C ARG A 62 -18.58 43.17 -6.23
N ARG A 63 -19.52 43.99 -6.71
CA ARG A 63 -20.39 44.82 -5.87
C ARG A 63 -21.24 43.89 -4.99
N GLU A 64 -21.24 44.15 -3.69
CA GLU A 64 -22.12 43.51 -2.72
C GLU A 64 -23.58 43.95 -2.96
N PRO A 65 -24.54 43.01 -3.05
CA PRO A 65 -25.92 43.30 -2.68
C PRO A 65 -26.01 43.41 -1.14
N PRO A 66 -26.93 44.25 -0.59
CA PRO A 66 -27.08 44.39 0.84
C PRO A 66 -27.44 43.05 1.48
N ALA A 67 -26.76 42.73 2.58
CA ALA A 67 -26.92 41.50 3.34
C ALA A 67 -28.35 41.40 3.91
N GLU A 68 -29.16 40.50 3.35
CA GLU A 68 -30.20 39.84 4.13
C GLU A 68 -29.52 38.84 5.07
N PRO A 69 -29.88 38.80 6.37
CA PRO A 69 -29.30 37.84 7.29
C PRO A 69 -29.61 36.42 6.80
N ALA A 70 -28.56 35.64 6.58
CA ALA A 70 -28.68 34.24 6.16
C ALA A 70 -29.67 33.51 7.08
N PRO A 71 -30.67 32.78 6.55
CA PRO A 71 -31.47 31.91 7.39
C PRO A 71 -30.50 30.91 8.00
N GLY A 72 -30.36 31.00 9.33
CA GLY A 72 -29.49 30.13 10.10
C GLY A 72 -29.71 28.68 9.67
N ARG A 73 -28.61 27.92 9.59
CA ARG A 73 -28.56 26.47 9.39
C ARG A 73 -29.89 25.88 9.80
N GLN A 74 -30.76 25.60 8.84
CA GLN A 74 -32.08 25.07 9.14
C GLN A 74 -31.80 23.71 9.78
N GLN A 75 -31.84 23.69 11.11
CA GLN A 75 -32.09 22.46 11.83
C GLN A 75 -33.38 21.96 11.20
N ILE A 76 -33.30 20.87 10.45
CA ILE A 76 -34.48 20.20 9.92
C ILE A 76 -35.40 20.06 11.13
N PRO A 77 -36.57 20.74 11.15
CA PRO A 77 -37.42 20.72 12.33
C PRO A 77 -37.74 19.25 12.60
N MET A 78 -37.42 18.82 13.81
CA MET A 78 -37.81 17.52 14.33
C MET A 78 -39.30 17.37 14.03
N ARG A 79 -39.67 16.46 13.13
CA ARG A 79 -41.08 16.13 12.93
C ARG A 79 -41.55 15.53 14.26
N PRO A 80 -42.50 16.15 14.97
CA PRO A 80 -42.97 15.60 16.23
C PRO A 80 -43.80 14.36 15.89
N GLY A 81 -43.30 13.17 16.26
CA GLY A 81 -44.09 11.94 16.19
C GLY A 81 -43.45 10.69 15.56
N ASP A 82 -42.15 10.65 15.29
CA ASP A 82 -41.50 9.36 14.99
C ASP A 82 -40.86 8.81 16.28
N PRO A 83 -41.39 7.70 16.86
CA PRO A 83 -40.84 7.09 18.08
C PRO A 83 -39.50 6.36 17.86
N ASP A 84 -38.91 6.46 16.68
CA ASP A 84 -37.79 5.60 16.24
C ASP A 84 -36.47 6.37 16.06
N ARG A 85 -36.31 7.49 16.77
CA ARG A 85 -35.05 8.22 16.83
C ARG A 85 -34.37 8.02 18.17
N SER A 86 -34.12 6.75 18.49
CA SER A 86 -33.03 6.41 19.41
C SER A 86 -31.75 6.37 18.58
N ASP A 87 -30.77 7.19 18.96
CA ASP A 87 -29.44 7.24 18.34
C ASP A 87 -28.55 6.04 18.75
N ASP A 88 -29.16 4.91 19.12
CA ASP A 88 -28.47 3.66 19.40
C ASP A 88 -28.63 2.74 18.18
N TYR A 89 -27.76 2.93 17.18
CA TYR A 89 -27.60 1.96 16.10
C TYR A 89 -27.06 0.66 16.71
N ASP A 90 -27.97 -0.24 17.07
CA ASP A 90 -27.63 -1.60 17.47
C ASP A 90 -27.43 -2.45 16.22
N ALA A 91 -26.17 -2.75 15.94
CA ALA A 91 -25.76 -3.55 14.79
C ALA A 91 -26.30 -4.99 14.85
N ASP A 92 -26.77 -5.46 16.00
CA ASP A 92 -27.24 -6.83 16.23
C ASP A 92 -28.75 -6.91 16.53
N ALA A 93 -29.46 -5.79 16.58
CA ALA A 93 -30.92 -5.77 16.82
C ALA A 93 -31.68 -6.66 15.82
N HIS A 94 -32.52 -7.56 16.33
CA HIS A 94 -33.26 -8.53 15.52
C HIS A 94 -34.66 -8.05 15.10
N ASP A 95 -35.29 -7.19 15.90
CA ASP A 95 -36.68 -6.75 15.72
C ASP A 95 -36.77 -5.40 14.97
N LEU A 96 -36.09 -5.30 13.83
CA LEU A 96 -36.09 -4.09 13.02
C LEU A 96 -37.36 -3.97 12.15
N PRO A 97 -37.89 -2.76 11.92
CA PRO A 97 -38.93 -2.51 10.93
C PRO A 97 -38.51 -3.04 9.55
N THR A 98 -39.44 -3.63 8.79
CA THR A 98 -39.16 -4.34 7.53
C THR A 98 -38.30 -3.54 6.54
N ALA A 99 -38.55 -2.24 6.40
CA ALA A 99 -37.77 -1.38 5.51
C ALA A 99 -36.30 -1.24 5.96
N GLN A 100 -36.06 -1.14 7.27
CA GLN A 100 -34.72 -1.09 7.84
C GLN A 100 -34.02 -2.45 7.73
N ALA A 101 -34.74 -3.54 8.00
CA ALA A 101 -34.22 -4.90 7.85
C ALA A 101 -33.75 -5.21 6.42
N ILE A 102 -34.53 -4.81 5.40
CA ILE A 102 -34.14 -4.97 3.99
C ILE A 102 -32.88 -4.17 3.67
N ARG A 103 -32.82 -2.88 4.07
CA ARG A 103 -31.63 -2.04 3.86
C ARG A 103 -30.39 -2.65 4.52
N ARG A 104 -30.52 -3.13 5.76
CA ARG A 104 -29.45 -3.80 6.49
C ARG A 104 -28.96 -5.03 5.72
N LYS A 105 -29.86 -5.89 5.27
CA LYS A 105 -29.53 -7.09 4.49
C LYS A 105 -28.74 -6.73 3.22
N GLU A 106 -29.21 -5.77 2.44
CA GLU A 106 -28.54 -5.37 1.19
C GLU A 106 -27.15 -4.75 1.46
N ASN A 107 -27.00 -3.96 2.53
CA ASN A 107 -25.71 -3.42 2.94
C ASN A 107 -24.71 -4.53 3.32
N PHE A 108 -25.11 -5.47 4.17
CA PHE A 108 -24.25 -6.61 4.55
C PHE A 108 -23.91 -7.48 3.33
N LEU A 109 -24.86 -7.70 2.42
CA LEU A 109 -24.63 -8.46 1.20
C LEU A 109 -23.66 -7.74 0.26
N GLY A 110 -23.72 -6.41 0.18
CA GLY A 110 -22.75 -5.59 -0.54
C GLY A 110 -21.33 -5.71 0.03
N LEU A 111 -21.19 -5.64 1.36
CA LEU A 111 -19.90 -5.83 2.05
C LEU A 111 -19.33 -7.23 1.83
N TYR A 112 -20.16 -8.26 1.97
CA TYR A 112 -19.75 -9.65 1.74
C TYR A 112 -19.27 -9.85 0.30
N ARG A 113 -20.04 -9.41 -0.70
CA ARG A 113 -19.64 -9.49 -2.11
C ARG A 113 -18.35 -8.74 -2.40
N ARG A 114 -18.17 -7.55 -1.81
CA ARG A 114 -16.92 -6.79 -1.92
C ARG A 114 -15.74 -7.57 -1.34
N GLN A 115 -15.90 -8.19 -0.16
CA GLN A 115 -14.86 -9.00 0.45
C GLN A 115 -14.49 -10.20 -0.44
N GLU A 116 -15.47 -10.87 -1.03
CA GLU A 116 -15.24 -12.00 -1.94
C GLU A 116 -14.51 -11.58 -3.22
N VAL A 117 -14.89 -10.44 -3.83
CA VAL A 117 -14.15 -9.88 -4.96
C VAL A 117 -12.71 -9.59 -4.57
N LEU A 118 -12.48 -8.95 -3.43
CA LEU A 118 -11.13 -8.62 -2.96
C LEU A 118 -10.27 -9.86 -2.64
N LYS A 119 -10.87 -10.94 -2.12
CA LYS A 119 -10.19 -12.23 -1.94
C LYS A 119 -9.84 -12.88 -3.29
N ASN A 120 -10.80 -12.91 -4.22
CA ASN A 120 -10.59 -13.49 -5.56
C ASN A 120 -9.54 -12.70 -6.36
N ASP A 121 -9.53 -11.38 -6.22
CA ASP A 121 -8.52 -10.47 -6.78
C ASP A 121 -7.17 -10.54 -6.03
N LYS A 122 -7.04 -11.44 -5.04
CA LYS A 122 -5.83 -11.67 -4.22
C LYS A 122 -5.32 -10.43 -3.48
N ARG A 123 -6.21 -9.46 -3.23
CA ARG A 123 -5.90 -8.25 -2.45
C ARG A 123 -6.04 -8.49 -0.95
N LEU A 124 -6.87 -9.44 -0.56
CA LEU A 124 -7.01 -9.90 0.83
C LEU A 124 -6.45 -11.31 0.96
N VAL A 125 -5.68 -11.53 2.02
CA VAL A 125 -5.17 -12.84 2.42
C VAL A 125 -5.80 -13.20 3.77
N ASP A 126 -6.14 -14.47 3.95
CA ASP A 126 -6.55 -14.97 5.26
C ASP A 126 -5.36 -14.90 6.22
N ARG A 127 -5.52 -14.11 7.28
CA ARG A 127 -4.49 -13.88 8.29
C ARG A 127 -4.05 -15.18 8.95
N ALA A 128 -4.98 -16.08 9.30
CA ALA A 128 -4.63 -17.31 9.99
C ALA A 128 -3.79 -18.23 9.10
N MET A 129 -4.13 -18.31 7.81
CA MET A 129 -3.34 -19.06 6.84
C MET A 129 -1.98 -18.42 6.57
N ALA A 130 -1.91 -17.09 6.48
CA ALA A 130 -0.67 -16.37 6.26
C ALA A 130 0.30 -16.54 7.43
N GLU A 131 -0.20 -16.45 8.66
CA GLU A 131 0.59 -16.69 9.88
C GLU A 131 1.14 -18.13 9.89
N ALA A 132 0.28 -19.13 9.65
CA ALA A 132 0.72 -20.53 9.58
C ALA A 132 1.80 -20.74 8.52
N LEU A 133 1.61 -20.22 7.30
CA LEU A 133 2.59 -20.34 6.22
C LEU A 133 3.90 -19.64 6.56
N PHE A 134 3.85 -18.48 7.23
CA PHE A 134 5.05 -17.78 7.66
C PHE A 134 5.86 -18.60 8.67
N PHE A 135 5.20 -19.22 9.66
CA PHE A 135 5.85 -20.11 10.61
C PHE A 135 6.44 -21.36 9.96
N ASP A 136 5.72 -21.97 9.02
CA ASP A 136 6.21 -23.12 8.27
C ASP A 136 7.46 -22.75 7.46
N LYS A 137 7.47 -21.58 6.78
CA LYS A 137 8.65 -21.10 6.05
C LYS A 137 9.82 -20.75 6.96
N ALA A 138 9.58 -20.13 8.10
CA ALA A 138 10.63 -19.87 9.07
C ALA A 138 11.25 -21.18 9.60
N ARG A 139 10.43 -22.22 9.82
CA ARG A 139 10.89 -23.54 10.21
C ARG A 139 11.70 -24.23 9.11
N GLU A 140 11.21 -24.22 7.87
CA GLU A 140 11.95 -24.73 6.71
C GLU A 140 13.31 -24.05 6.58
N PHE A 141 13.37 -22.73 6.77
CA PHE A 141 14.62 -21.96 6.72
C PHE A 141 15.59 -22.36 7.84
N ARG A 142 15.09 -22.48 9.08
CA ARG A 142 15.88 -22.96 10.21
C ARG A 142 16.45 -24.35 9.94
N ASP A 143 15.62 -25.29 9.49
CA ASP A 143 16.05 -26.66 9.22
C ASP A 143 17.08 -26.71 8.06
N ALA A 144 16.90 -25.86 7.04
CA ALA A 144 17.85 -25.70 5.95
C ALA A 144 19.21 -25.14 6.39
N LEU A 145 19.21 -24.17 7.33
CA LEU A 145 20.43 -23.64 7.95
C LEU A 145 21.13 -24.70 8.82
N MET A 146 20.39 -25.48 9.60
CA MET A 146 20.98 -26.55 10.43
C MET A 146 21.66 -27.63 9.59
N ALA A 147 21.10 -27.94 8.42
CA ALA A 147 21.68 -28.89 7.46
C ALA A 147 22.77 -28.26 6.57
N TRP A 148 22.90 -26.94 6.54
CA TRP A 148 23.82 -26.24 5.62
C TRP A 148 25.30 -26.54 5.87
N PRO A 149 25.83 -26.51 7.12
CA PRO A 149 27.24 -26.82 7.39
C PRO A 149 27.71 -28.15 6.82
N ALA A 150 26.92 -29.21 6.98
CA ALA A 150 27.27 -30.54 6.49
C ALA A 150 27.32 -30.62 4.95
N ARG A 151 26.57 -29.76 4.25
CA ARG A 151 26.56 -29.70 2.77
C ARG A 151 27.78 -28.97 2.22
N VAL A 152 28.17 -27.86 2.85
CA VAL A 152 29.22 -26.98 2.31
C VAL A 152 30.61 -27.25 2.88
N ALA A 153 30.72 -27.91 4.03
CA ALA A 153 32.01 -28.08 4.70
C ALA A 153 33.04 -28.89 3.89
N ILE A 154 32.61 -29.81 3.03
CA ILE A 154 33.52 -30.57 2.15
C ILE A 154 34.12 -29.64 1.10
N GLU A 155 33.26 -28.92 0.36
CA GLU A 155 33.67 -27.98 -0.69
C GLU A 155 34.53 -26.83 -0.10
N MET A 156 34.10 -26.26 1.03
CA MET A 156 34.85 -25.20 1.71
C MET A 156 36.19 -25.67 2.27
N ALA A 157 36.30 -26.91 2.74
CA ALA A 157 37.58 -27.46 3.22
C ALA A 157 38.58 -27.66 2.07
N ASP A 158 38.11 -28.00 0.87
CA ASP A 158 38.95 -28.07 -0.33
C ASP A 158 39.43 -26.68 -0.79
N GLU A 159 38.61 -25.64 -0.58
CA GLU A 159 38.96 -24.25 -0.90
C GLU A 159 39.93 -23.62 0.13
N ILE A 160 39.72 -23.87 1.42
CA ILE A 160 40.51 -23.29 2.51
C ILE A 160 41.82 -24.07 2.67
N ARG A 161 42.81 -23.71 1.86
CA ARG A 161 44.20 -24.22 1.92
C ARG A 161 44.97 -23.70 3.13
N VAL A 162 44.57 -24.02 4.36
CA VAL A 162 45.28 -23.51 5.55
C VAL A 162 45.47 -24.58 6.62
N ASP A 163 46.74 -25.01 6.79
CA ASP A 163 47.31 -25.28 8.11
C ASP A 163 48.85 -25.08 8.07
N PRO A 164 49.51 -24.44 9.07
CA PRO A 164 50.92 -24.03 9.03
C PRO A 164 51.98 -25.16 9.03
N GLY A 165 51.58 -26.41 9.26
CA GLY A 165 52.47 -27.58 9.24
C GLY A 165 52.09 -28.68 8.23
N THR A 166 50.81 -28.74 7.83
CA THR A 166 50.26 -29.85 7.02
C THR A 166 49.40 -29.36 5.84
N GLY A 167 49.02 -28.08 5.81
CA GLY A 167 48.42 -27.41 4.65
C GLY A 167 46.94 -27.70 4.33
N LYS A 168 46.18 -28.46 5.13
CA LYS A 168 44.77 -28.79 4.84
C LYS A 168 43.86 -28.68 6.06
N VAL A 169 42.71 -28.02 5.89
CA VAL A 169 41.59 -28.03 6.85
C VAL A 169 40.82 -29.36 6.71
N ASP A 170 40.58 -30.07 7.81
CA ASP A 170 39.70 -31.24 7.80
C ASP A 170 38.22 -30.80 7.73
N PHE A 171 37.45 -31.37 6.80
CA PHE A 171 36.04 -31.04 6.63
C PHE A 171 35.22 -31.27 7.91
N ARG A 172 35.63 -32.24 8.76
CA ARG A 172 34.95 -32.55 10.02
C ARG A 172 35.07 -31.42 11.03
N SER A 173 36.27 -30.87 11.19
CA SER A 173 36.50 -29.74 12.10
C SER A 173 35.79 -28.48 11.59
N LEU A 174 35.80 -28.25 10.27
CA LEU A 174 35.05 -27.15 9.66
C LEU A 174 33.53 -27.28 9.86
N THR A 175 32.98 -28.49 9.70
CA THR A 175 31.55 -28.75 9.97
C THR A 175 31.20 -28.43 11.42
N MET A 176 32.03 -28.83 12.39
CA MET A 176 31.78 -28.55 13.80
C MET A 176 31.77 -27.05 14.11
N VAL A 177 32.75 -26.31 13.58
CA VAL A 177 32.84 -24.85 13.77
C VAL A 177 31.63 -24.15 13.15
N LEU A 178 31.31 -24.47 11.89
CA LEU A 178 30.17 -23.87 11.20
C LEU A 178 28.84 -24.17 11.91
N SER A 179 28.63 -25.40 12.36
CA SER A 179 27.43 -25.77 13.13
C SER A 179 27.31 -24.96 14.42
N ALA A 180 28.41 -24.74 15.14
CA ALA A 180 28.39 -23.91 16.36
C ALA A 180 27.98 -22.46 16.06
N TYR A 181 28.51 -21.86 14.99
CA TYR A 181 28.12 -20.51 14.58
C TYR A 181 26.69 -20.41 14.05
N VAL A 182 26.21 -21.41 13.32
CA VAL A 182 24.80 -21.47 12.89
C VAL A 182 23.87 -21.56 14.10
N HIS A 183 24.20 -22.38 15.09
CA HIS A 183 23.41 -22.47 16.32
C HIS A 183 23.40 -21.15 17.09
N LYS A 184 24.56 -20.47 17.15
CA LYS A 184 24.67 -19.14 17.76
C LYS A 184 23.80 -18.12 17.04
N LEU A 185 23.88 -18.05 15.70
CA LEU A 185 23.06 -17.16 14.86
C LEU A 185 21.56 -17.41 15.08
N LEU A 186 21.15 -18.68 15.10
CA LEU A 186 19.75 -19.05 15.36
C LEU A 186 19.29 -18.67 16.78
N SER A 187 20.20 -18.69 17.75
CA SER A 187 19.91 -18.25 19.12
C SER A 187 19.76 -16.73 19.20
N GLU A 188 20.67 -15.98 18.57
CA GLU A 188 20.63 -14.51 18.49
C GLU A 188 19.35 -14.01 17.79
N MET A 189 18.92 -14.66 16.71
CA MET A 189 17.65 -14.32 16.04
C MET A 189 16.42 -14.78 16.82
N GLY A 190 16.57 -15.79 17.69
CA GLY A 190 15.50 -16.36 18.48
C GLY A 190 15.23 -15.63 19.80
N GLU A 191 16.18 -14.83 20.28
CA GLU A 191 15.95 -13.88 21.36
C GLU A 191 15.16 -12.69 20.80
N PRO A 192 13.86 -12.53 21.13
CA PRO A 192 13.18 -11.30 20.77
C PRO A 192 13.91 -10.18 21.52
N GLU A 193 14.53 -9.24 20.80
CA GLU A 193 14.73 -7.90 21.35
C GLU A 193 13.37 -7.51 21.91
N GLN A 194 13.32 -7.27 23.22
CA GLN A 194 12.06 -7.00 23.89
C GLN A 194 11.34 -5.93 23.09
N PRO A 195 10.10 -6.19 22.67
CA PRO A 195 9.45 -5.27 21.77
C PRO A 195 9.30 -3.95 22.53
N GLU A 196 9.86 -2.87 21.97
CA GLU A 196 10.08 -1.59 22.66
C GLU A 196 8.80 -1.04 23.34
N TRP A 197 7.62 -1.46 22.88
CA TRP A 197 6.33 -1.11 23.48
C TRP A 197 6.09 -1.65 24.90
N LYS A 198 6.89 -2.61 25.39
CA LYS A 198 6.81 -3.10 26.78
C LYS A 198 7.83 -2.45 27.74
N ALA A 199 8.73 -1.60 27.25
CA ALA A 199 9.77 -0.97 28.08
C ALA A 199 9.28 0.28 28.85
N GLY A 200 8.00 0.64 28.73
CA GLY A 200 7.42 1.88 29.29
C GLY A 200 6.13 1.73 30.09
N GLN A 201 5.79 0.52 30.59
CA GLN A 201 4.69 0.33 31.56
C GLN A 201 5.22 -0.01 32.95
#